data_AF-A0A816AL07-F1
#
_entry.id   AF-A0A816AL07-F1
#
_cell.length_a   1.000
_cell.length_b   1.000
_cell.length_c   1.000
_cell.angle_alpha   90.00
_cell.angle_beta   90.00
_cell.angle_gamma   90.00
#
_symmetry.space_group_name_H-M   'P 1'
#
loop_
_entity.id
_entity.type
_entity.pdbx_description
1 polymer ?
#
loop_
_entity_poly.entity_id
_entity_poly.type
_entity_poly.pdbx_seq_one_letter_code
_entity_poly.pdbx_strand_id
1 'polypeptide(L)'
;MPYNSPEAKRQILTECRSYYRGRPREMAAIEEFRCNYRSQDAIYWYTKPCFLHYLINRVLRTGDIMALYKFRYFIVDMCTHLEEMAETTRAKYRSPFRVYRGATLGRDEVEQLKIGMVVATKEFFSSSRHLNIAEKFIGIDETTGISPSQSREDKKQFVLLETSIDWRNSPTLIVADVSSQSAIPDECEMIFELGTTFAITDITYDGEHRVWHVQLIVSSEAAQIKDAYNAYIRKRLTEIKPILLFGKVLVDMSSDTIRALTYFHRLLRIVAKDDEDRPNLYFHVARIYRYMGKYQEAVTYYRCAQLLQRRKLPESSFDYARTLSDLGLLHNLIGNAARAIVLHTRAMMILRTILPEDHIEIGHISHELALDYLQEKQYDRALLLVSNSLSFFQRKMPANHPGQAQALRAMGLIQRALGHREEAISCFKQALRIRELLQATNAPAVAYECYELSLVYAENEDEHNVAFEYAQRAFNICRQKLHPNHIRSKRIVQHFEHLSRQLNG
;
A
#
# COMPACT_ATOMS: atom_id res chain seq x y z
N MET A 1 16.23 -3.46 12.22
CA MET A 1 16.69 -3.19 13.60
C MET A 1 15.61 -3.58 14.57
N PRO A 2 15.95 -4.05 15.78
CA PRO A 2 14.96 -4.30 16.83
C PRO A 2 14.13 -3.05 17.09
N TYR A 3 12.81 -3.21 17.24
CA TYR A 3 11.92 -2.10 17.53
C TYR A 3 12.26 -1.42 18.87
N ASN A 4 12.81 -2.20 19.82
CA ASN A 4 13.22 -1.79 21.17
C ASN A 4 14.70 -1.34 21.30
N SER A 5 15.36 -1.01 20.19
CA SER A 5 16.77 -0.58 20.21
C SER A 5 16.97 0.83 20.80
N PRO A 6 18.15 1.13 21.38
CA PRO A 6 18.51 2.49 21.81
C PRO A 6 18.44 3.52 20.69
N GLU A 7 18.62 3.10 19.43
CA GLU A 7 18.41 3.96 18.27
C GLU A 7 16.94 4.29 18.04
N ALA A 8 16.03 3.31 18.19
CA ALA A 8 14.58 3.56 18.08
C ALA A 8 14.10 4.59 19.11
N LYS A 9 14.55 4.45 20.36
CA LYS A 9 14.30 5.43 21.44
C LYS A 9 14.83 6.83 21.09
N ARG A 10 16.04 6.93 20.53
CA ARG A 10 16.61 8.22 20.09
C ARG A 10 15.82 8.83 18.93
N GLN A 11 15.30 8.02 18.01
CA GLN A 11 14.55 8.48 16.84
C GLN A 11 13.21 9.12 17.24
N ILE A 12 12.42 8.48 18.11
CA ILE A 12 11.16 9.06 18.61
C ILE A 12 11.42 10.37 19.36
N LEU A 13 12.41 10.41 20.25
CA LEU A 13 12.74 11.63 21.02
C LEU A 13 13.18 12.79 20.12
N THR A 14 13.99 12.49 19.10
CA THR A 14 14.46 13.50 18.14
C THR A 14 13.28 14.11 17.39
N GLU A 15 12.33 13.28 16.95
CA GLU A 15 11.13 13.75 16.25
C GLU A 15 10.25 14.62 17.15
N CYS A 16 10.03 14.18 18.40
CA CYS A 16 9.25 14.92 19.38
C CYS A 16 9.87 16.29 19.68
N ARG A 17 11.19 16.35 19.93
CA ARG A 17 11.91 17.61 20.18
C ARG A 17 11.87 18.55 18.98
N SER A 18 11.98 18.00 17.75
CA SER A 18 11.87 18.80 16.53
C SER A 18 10.47 19.40 16.38
N TYR A 19 9.43 18.63 16.67
CA TYR A 19 8.04 19.06 16.52
C TYR A 19 7.64 20.11 17.56
N TYR A 20 8.03 19.90 18.82
CA TYR A 20 7.70 20.79 19.94
C TYR A 20 8.79 21.83 20.24
N ARG A 21 9.68 22.09 19.26
CA ARG A 21 10.75 23.08 19.40
C ARG A 21 10.18 24.44 19.80
N GLY A 22 10.73 25.04 20.86
CA GLY A 22 10.26 26.32 21.38
C GLY A 22 9.06 26.24 22.33
N ARG A 23 8.58 25.04 22.68
CA ARG A 23 7.49 24.86 23.67
C ARG A 23 8.03 24.23 24.96
N PRO A 24 8.24 25.02 26.04
CA PRO A 24 8.97 24.55 27.21
C PRO A 24 8.24 23.45 28.00
N ARG A 25 6.90 23.50 28.07
CA ARG A 25 6.09 22.49 28.77
C ARG A 25 6.25 21.12 28.12
N GLU A 26 6.08 21.04 26.81
CA GLU A 26 6.22 19.80 26.06
C GLU A 26 7.67 19.31 26.04
N MET A 27 8.65 20.20 25.98
CA MET A 27 10.06 19.83 26.08
C MET A 27 10.40 19.20 27.44
N ALA A 28 9.87 19.73 28.55
CA ALA A 28 10.02 19.12 29.87
C ALA A 28 9.37 17.73 29.94
N ALA A 29 8.16 17.58 29.37
CA ALA A 29 7.47 16.29 29.30
C ALA A 29 8.23 15.26 28.43
N ILE A 30 8.91 15.71 27.36
CA ILE A 30 9.76 14.84 26.53
C ILE A 30 10.98 14.35 27.32
N GLU A 31 11.59 15.19 28.16
CA GLU A 31 12.69 14.77 29.02
C GLU A 31 12.23 13.83 30.14
N GLU A 32 11.05 14.06 30.72
CA GLU A 32 10.41 13.15 31.66
C GLU A 32 10.20 11.77 31.00
N PHE A 33 9.62 11.74 29.80
CA PHE A 33 9.44 10.52 29.01
C PHE A 33 10.79 9.83 28.75
N ARG A 34 11.83 10.57 28.37
CA ARG A 34 13.17 10.00 28.12
C ARG A 34 13.72 9.27 29.36
N CYS A 35 13.54 9.84 30.54
CA CYS A 35 14.12 9.31 31.78
C CYS A 35 13.29 8.15 32.36
N ASN A 36 11.97 8.23 32.25
CA ASN A 36 11.07 7.40 33.03
C ASN A 36 10.33 6.33 32.22
N TYR A 37 10.29 6.43 30.88
CA TYR A 37 9.51 5.50 30.06
C TYR A 37 10.03 4.06 30.12
N ARG A 38 9.13 3.13 30.45
CA ARG A 38 9.29 1.68 30.29
C ARG A 38 8.21 1.15 29.35
N SER A 39 8.50 0.02 28.70
CA SER A 39 7.55 -0.60 27.74
C SER A 39 6.19 -0.87 28.39
N GLN A 40 6.18 -1.35 29.64
CA GLN A 40 4.97 -1.58 30.45
C GLN A 40 4.13 -0.33 30.76
N ASP A 41 4.70 0.87 30.63
CA ASP A 41 3.99 2.12 30.93
C ASP A 41 3.40 2.75 29.65
N ALA A 42 3.38 2.03 28.53
CA ALA A 42 2.92 2.55 27.24
C ALA A 42 1.51 3.16 27.33
N ILE A 43 0.57 2.44 27.94
CA ILE A 43 -0.82 2.89 28.11
C ILE A 43 -0.90 4.14 28.98
N TYR A 44 -0.18 4.18 30.10
CA TYR A 44 -0.10 5.36 30.96
C TYR A 44 0.38 6.59 30.17
N TRP A 45 1.46 6.44 29.39
CA TRP A 45 2.01 7.53 28.61
C TRP A 45 1.14 7.94 27.41
N TYR A 46 0.35 7.03 26.86
CA TYR A 46 -0.59 7.32 25.78
C TYR A 46 -1.81 8.11 26.27
N THR A 47 -2.28 7.80 27.48
CA THR A 47 -3.47 8.41 28.10
C THR A 47 -3.14 9.68 28.89
N LYS A 48 -1.88 9.83 29.34
CA LYS A 48 -1.40 11.06 29.98
C LYS A 48 -1.63 12.25 29.04
N PRO A 49 -2.24 13.36 29.51
CA PRO A 49 -2.46 14.57 28.72
C PRO A 49 -1.14 15.31 28.48
N CYS A 50 -0.32 14.75 27.60
CA CYS A 50 1.02 15.21 27.25
C CYS A 50 1.21 15.23 25.72
N PHE A 51 2.44 15.47 25.29
CA PHE A 51 2.81 15.60 23.87
C PHE A 51 2.54 14.33 23.02
N LEU A 52 2.52 13.16 23.67
CA LEU A 52 2.70 11.88 22.98
C LEU A 52 1.43 11.40 22.27
N HIS A 53 0.27 11.50 22.94
CA HIS A 53 -1.04 11.13 22.38
C HIS A 53 -1.28 11.79 21.02
N TYR A 54 -1.16 13.12 20.97
CA TYR A 54 -1.40 13.91 19.77
C TYR A 54 -0.47 13.50 18.62
N LEU A 55 0.83 13.36 18.91
CA LEU A 55 1.84 13.11 17.89
C LEU A 55 1.72 11.70 17.32
N ILE A 56 1.45 10.69 18.15
CA ILE A 56 1.21 9.32 17.70
C ILE A 56 -0.03 9.24 16.83
N ASN A 57 -1.16 9.78 17.30
CA ASN A 57 -2.42 9.73 16.54
C ASN A 57 -2.29 10.51 15.23
N ARG A 58 -1.51 11.60 15.20
CA ARG A 58 -1.16 12.28 13.95
C ARG A 58 -0.37 11.37 13.01
N VAL A 59 0.68 10.71 13.49
CA VAL A 59 1.54 9.82 12.69
C VAL A 59 0.74 8.64 12.12
N LEU A 60 -0.13 8.06 12.94
CA LEU A 60 -1.05 6.99 12.57
C LEU A 60 -2.04 7.46 11.49
N ARG A 61 -2.67 8.62 11.68
CA ARG A 61 -3.61 9.22 10.69
C ARG A 61 -2.95 9.56 9.37
N THR A 62 -1.73 10.10 9.36
CA THR A 62 -1.03 10.43 8.10
C THR A 62 -0.52 9.20 7.38
N GLY A 63 -0.32 8.07 8.07
CA GLY A 63 0.26 6.87 7.49
C GLY A 63 1.69 7.09 6.96
N ASP A 64 2.40 8.13 7.44
CA ASP A 64 3.77 8.39 7.00
C ASP A 64 4.68 7.29 7.51
N ILE A 65 5.16 6.45 6.59
CA ILE A 65 5.90 5.22 6.90
C ILE A 65 7.19 5.52 7.68
N MET A 66 7.83 6.67 7.45
CA MET A 66 9.04 7.04 8.17
C MET A 66 8.74 7.53 9.57
N ALA A 67 7.65 8.27 9.75
CA ALA A 67 7.17 8.63 11.07
C ALA A 67 6.71 7.39 11.83
N LEU A 68 5.92 6.50 11.22
CA LEU A 68 5.57 5.19 11.80
C LEU A 68 6.81 4.40 12.19
N TYR A 69 7.83 4.38 11.35
CA TYR A 69 9.11 3.76 11.67
C TYR A 69 9.77 4.42 12.88
N LYS A 70 9.88 5.75 12.96
CA LYS A 70 10.45 6.46 14.12
C LYS A 70 9.68 6.18 15.40
N PHE A 71 8.35 6.08 15.32
CA PHE A 71 7.45 5.79 16.45
C PHE A 71 7.25 4.29 16.73
N ARG A 72 7.84 3.39 15.92
CA ARG A 72 7.67 1.93 16.03
C ARG A 72 7.89 1.40 17.43
N TYR A 73 8.83 2.01 18.16
CA TYR A 73 9.16 1.64 19.52
C TYR A 73 7.91 1.68 20.41
N PHE A 74 7.25 2.83 20.47
CA PHE A 74 6.07 3.03 21.30
C PHE A 74 4.82 2.34 20.72
N ILE A 75 4.66 2.34 19.40
CA ILE A 75 3.48 1.73 18.74
C ILE A 75 3.44 0.23 19.02
N VAL A 76 4.58 -0.46 18.95
CA VAL A 76 4.66 -1.90 19.25
C VAL A 76 4.41 -2.16 20.73
N ASP A 77 4.98 -1.36 21.64
CA ASP A 77 4.71 -1.47 23.07
C ASP A 77 3.21 -1.31 23.34
N MET A 78 2.53 -0.31 22.75
CA MET A 78 1.08 -0.14 22.86
C MET A 78 0.29 -1.35 22.36
N CYS A 79 0.56 -1.83 21.14
CA CYS A 79 -0.18 -2.96 20.57
C CYS A 79 -0.05 -4.22 21.43
N THR A 80 1.17 -4.49 21.93
CA THR A 80 1.46 -5.64 22.79
C THR A 80 0.63 -5.59 24.08
N HIS A 81 0.61 -4.45 24.77
CA HIS A 81 -0.15 -4.33 26.02
C HIS A 81 -1.67 -4.33 25.79
N LEU A 82 -2.16 -3.78 24.67
CA LEU A 82 -3.58 -3.90 24.32
C LEU A 82 -3.99 -5.36 24.07
N GLU A 83 -3.15 -6.13 23.40
CA GLU A 83 -3.35 -7.57 23.18
C GLU A 83 -3.37 -8.34 24.52
N GLU A 84 -2.39 -8.11 25.40
CA GLU A 84 -2.33 -8.72 26.73
C GLU A 84 -3.56 -8.39 27.59
N MET A 85 -4.04 -7.14 27.53
CA MET A 85 -5.20 -6.71 28.30
C MET A 85 -6.54 -7.14 27.69
N ALA A 86 -6.59 -7.49 26.40
CA ALA A 86 -7.84 -7.88 25.74
C ALA A 86 -8.47 -9.14 26.37
N GLU A 87 -7.66 -10.10 26.80
CA GLU A 87 -8.16 -11.31 27.48
C GLU A 87 -8.83 -10.99 28.82
N THR A 88 -8.18 -10.14 29.63
CA THR A 88 -8.74 -9.69 30.91
C THR A 88 -10.02 -8.87 30.72
N THR A 89 -10.06 -8.05 29.67
CA THR A 89 -11.24 -7.26 29.28
C THR A 89 -12.41 -8.17 28.91
N ARG A 90 -12.14 -9.19 28.09
CA ARG A 90 -13.15 -10.19 27.70
C ARG A 90 -13.67 -10.99 28.90
N ALA A 91 -12.80 -11.32 29.84
CA ALA A 91 -13.20 -11.98 31.08
C ALA A 91 -14.09 -11.10 31.96
N LYS A 92 -13.80 -9.79 32.03
CA LYS A 92 -14.55 -8.77 32.78
C LYS A 92 -15.94 -8.51 32.19
N TYR A 93 -16.05 -8.39 30.87
CA TYR A 93 -17.29 -8.03 30.17
C TYR A 93 -17.87 -9.19 29.39
N ARG A 94 -18.57 -10.13 30.04
CA ARG A 94 -19.10 -11.34 29.35
C ARG A 94 -20.37 -11.10 28.51
N SER A 95 -21.19 -10.14 28.91
CA SER A 95 -22.40 -9.74 28.20
C SER A 95 -22.10 -8.62 27.20
N PRO A 96 -22.91 -8.44 26.14
CA PRO A 96 -22.79 -7.31 25.25
C PRO A 96 -22.79 -5.97 26.01
N PHE A 97 -21.99 -5.03 25.54
CA PHE A 97 -21.83 -3.72 26.15
C PHE A 97 -21.58 -2.64 25.11
N ARG A 98 -21.64 -1.36 25.51
CA ARG A 98 -21.52 -0.21 24.60
C ARG A 98 -20.34 0.67 24.96
N VAL A 99 -19.73 1.33 24.00
CA VAL A 99 -18.72 2.35 24.27
C VAL A 99 -19.01 3.59 23.45
N TYR A 100 -18.63 4.73 23.99
CA TYR A 100 -18.99 6.04 23.48
C TYR A 100 -17.74 6.84 23.15
N ARG A 101 -17.75 7.56 22.03
CA ARG A 101 -16.68 8.50 21.67
C ARG A 101 -17.28 9.77 21.10
N GLY A 102 -16.97 10.90 21.72
CA GLY A 102 -17.21 12.21 21.15
C GLY A 102 -16.11 12.56 20.16
N ALA A 103 -16.49 13.03 18.97
CA ALA A 103 -15.56 13.41 17.91
C ALA A 103 -16.03 14.65 17.17
N THR A 104 -15.10 15.26 16.43
CA THR A 104 -15.40 16.35 15.51
C THR A 104 -14.95 15.95 14.11
N LEU A 105 -15.88 15.96 13.16
CA LEU A 105 -15.64 15.64 11.75
C LEU A 105 -15.84 16.87 10.85
N GLY A 106 -15.29 16.82 9.64
CA GLY A 106 -15.62 17.77 8.58
C GLY A 106 -17.05 17.59 8.08
N ARG A 107 -17.66 18.65 7.53
CA ARG A 107 -18.99 18.54 6.90
C ARG A 107 -19.01 17.47 5.79
N ASP A 108 -18.05 17.52 4.88
CA ASP A 108 -17.91 16.55 3.79
C ASP A 108 -17.70 15.11 4.30
N GLU A 109 -17.04 14.94 5.46
CA GLU A 109 -16.82 13.62 6.07
C GLU A 109 -18.14 13.04 6.62
N VAL A 110 -18.97 13.88 7.25
CA VAL A 110 -20.29 13.46 7.74
C VAL A 110 -21.24 13.16 6.59
N GLU A 111 -21.26 13.98 5.55
CA GLU A 111 -22.12 13.77 4.36
C GLU A 111 -21.76 12.48 3.59
N GLN A 112 -20.54 11.96 3.76
CA GLN A 112 -20.12 10.68 3.20
C GLN A 112 -20.53 9.47 4.03
N LEU A 113 -20.96 9.65 5.29
CA LEU A 113 -21.40 8.55 6.14
C LEU A 113 -22.73 7.97 5.64
N LYS A 114 -22.79 6.64 5.53
CA LYS A 114 -23.98 5.91 5.10
C LYS A 114 -24.18 4.65 5.93
N ILE A 115 -25.42 4.30 6.21
CA ILE A 115 -25.79 3.03 6.82
C ILE A 115 -25.28 1.88 5.91
N GLY A 116 -24.69 0.86 6.53
CA GLY A 116 -24.03 -0.26 5.85
C GLY A 116 -22.59 -0.01 5.43
N MET A 117 -22.08 1.23 5.55
CA MET A 117 -20.67 1.51 5.27
C MET A 117 -19.76 0.94 6.37
N VAL A 118 -18.64 0.34 5.96
CA VAL A 118 -17.58 -0.10 6.86
C VAL A 118 -16.49 0.96 6.94
N VAL A 119 -16.18 1.41 8.15
CA VAL A 119 -15.13 2.40 8.45
C VAL A 119 -14.01 1.75 9.24
N ALA A 120 -12.75 2.05 8.89
CA ALA A 120 -11.57 1.53 9.57
C ALA A 120 -10.84 2.65 10.31
N THR A 121 -10.42 2.40 11.54
CA THR A 121 -9.65 3.37 12.31
C THR A 121 -8.20 3.37 11.88
N LYS A 122 -7.68 4.55 11.56
CA LYS A 122 -6.25 4.73 11.23
C LYS A 122 -5.39 4.91 12.48
N GLU A 123 -6.01 5.15 13.63
CA GLU A 123 -5.38 5.41 14.93
C GLU A 123 -5.95 4.48 16.00
N PHE A 124 -5.35 4.49 17.20
CA PHE A 124 -5.93 3.77 18.34
C PHE A 124 -7.28 4.44 18.67
N PHE A 125 -8.35 3.66 18.61
CA PHE A 125 -9.68 4.19 18.85
C PHE A 125 -9.95 4.17 20.34
N SER A 126 -9.66 5.29 20.99
CA SER A 126 -10.07 5.55 22.38
C SER A 126 -11.56 5.87 22.45
N SER A 127 -12.23 5.31 23.45
CA SER A 127 -13.65 5.47 23.76
C SER A 127 -13.85 5.32 25.27
N SER A 128 -15.02 5.64 25.80
CA SER A 128 -15.36 5.45 27.21
C SER A 128 -16.57 4.54 27.38
N ARG A 129 -16.66 3.84 28.52
CA ARG A 129 -17.89 3.17 28.94
C ARG A 129 -18.96 4.13 29.44
N HIS A 130 -18.61 5.39 29.71
CA HIS A 130 -19.52 6.41 30.19
C HIS A 130 -19.86 7.42 29.10
N LEU A 131 -21.16 7.59 28.85
CA LEU A 131 -21.70 8.50 27.84
C LEU A 131 -21.31 9.96 28.13
N ASN A 132 -21.47 10.39 29.38
CA ASN A 132 -21.16 11.75 29.81
C ASN A 132 -19.69 12.17 29.57
N ILE A 133 -18.76 11.20 29.56
CA ILE A 133 -17.35 11.46 29.23
C ILE A 133 -17.24 11.77 27.73
N ALA A 134 -17.87 10.99 26.86
CA ALA A 134 -17.90 11.24 25.42
C ALA A 134 -18.58 12.59 25.08
N GLU A 135 -19.64 12.95 25.79
CA GLU A 135 -20.38 14.20 25.64
C GLU A 135 -19.51 15.45 25.92
N LYS A 136 -18.62 15.38 26.91
CA LYS A 136 -17.66 16.47 27.18
C LYS A 136 -16.77 16.80 25.98
N PHE A 137 -16.42 15.80 25.15
CA PHE A 137 -15.58 16.01 23.96
C PHE A 137 -16.33 16.66 22.79
N ILE A 138 -17.67 16.64 22.80
CA ILE A 138 -18.53 17.34 21.83
C ILE A 138 -19.17 18.60 22.41
N GLY A 139 -18.73 19.01 23.61
CA GLY A 139 -19.14 20.26 24.24
C GLY A 139 -20.54 20.21 24.83
N ILE A 140 -21.09 19.01 25.13
CA ILE A 140 -22.30 18.85 25.94
C ILE A 140 -21.85 18.68 27.39
N ASP A 141 -22.13 19.66 28.25
CA ASP A 141 -21.88 19.60 29.68
C ASP A 141 -23.21 19.61 30.45
N GLU A 142 -23.51 18.51 31.14
CA GLU A 142 -24.75 18.33 31.93
C GLU A 142 -24.95 19.44 32.99
N THR A 143 -23.88 20.11 33.43
CA THR A 143 -23.97 21.14 34.48
C THR A 143 -24.36 22.53 33.96
N THR A 144 -24.22 22.78 32.65
CA THR A 144 -24.46 24.11 32.07
C THR A 144 -25.43 24.10 30.89
N GLY A 145 -25.72 22.94 30.28
CA GLY A 145 -26.61 22.84 29.11
C GLY A 145 -26.11 23.64 27.90
N ILE A 146 -24.84 24.06 27.89
CA ILE A 146 -24.28 24.91 26.87
C ILE A 146 -23.96 24.05 25.64
N SER A 147 -24.70 24.27 24.55
CA SER A 147 -24.38 23.78 23.20
C SER A 147 -23.14 24.50 22.64
N PRO A 148 -22.36 23.89 21.72
CA PRO A 148 -21.17 24.51 21.13
C PRO A 148 -21.43 25.93 20.58
N SER A 149 -20.56 26.90 20.88
CA SER A 149 -20.72 28.31 20.48
C SER A 149 -20.98 28.50 18.97
N GLN A 150 -21.95 29.37 18.60
CA GLN A 150 -22.34 29.73 17.22
C GLN A 150 -21.18 30.26 16.33
N SER A 151 -20.04 30.67 16.88
CA SER A 151 -19.04 31.49 16.18
C SER A 151 -18.05 30.75 15.26
N ARG A 152 -18.20 29.43 15.05
CA ARG A 152 -17.36 28.64 14.14
C ARG A 152 -18.19 27.74 13.21
N GLU A 153 -19.27 28.29 12.65
CA GLU A 153 -20.13 27.57 11.71
C GLU A 153 -19.50 27.45 10.32
N ASP A 154 -19.35 26.18 9.90
CA ASP A 154 -19.57 25.64 8.54
C ASP A 154 -18.63 24.46 8.21
N LYS A 155 -17.51 24.30 8.93
CA LYS A 155 -16.52 23.26 8.61
C LYS A 155 -16.45 22.08 9.56
N LYS A 156 -16.95 22.18 10.79
CA LYS A 156 -16.81 21.14 11.83
C LYS A 156 -18.17 20.72 12.36
N GLN A 157 -18.42 19.42 12.36
CA GLN A 157 -19.63 18.74 12.82
C GLN A 157 -19.30 17.94 14.07
N PHE A 158 -20.14 18.01 15.10
CA PHE A 158 -19.99 17.20 16.32
C PHE A 158 -20.67 15.85 16.11
N VAL A 159 -19.97 14.79 16.49
CA VAL A 159 -20.42 13.42 16.25
C VAL A 159 -20.23 12.60 17.52
N LEU A 160 -21.31 11.98 17.99
CA LEU A 160 -21.28 10.97 19.04
C LEU A 160 -21.30 9.59 18.39
N LEU A 161 -20.21 8.85 18.56
CA LEU A 161 -20.11 7.46 18.11
C LEU A 161 -20.51 6.53 19.25
N GLU A 162 -21.55 5.73 19.03
CA GLU A 162 -21.98 4.67 19.96
C GLU A 162 -21.66 3.31 19.35
N THR A 163 -20.74 2.57 19.96
CA THR A 163 -20.31 1.27 19.45
C THR A 163 -20.85 0.15 20.33
N SER A 164 -21.62 -0.77 19.75
CA SER A 164 -22.09 -1.98 20.42
C SER A 164 -21.09 -3.12 20.20
N ILE A 165 -20.66 -3.74 21.30
CA ILE A 165 -19.68 -4.84 21.31
C ILE A 165 -20.37 -6.12 21.77
N ASP A 166 -20.33 -7.13 20.92
CA ASP A 166 -20.72 -8.51 21.24
C ASP A 166 -19.61 -9.47 20.76
N TRP A 167 -18.99 -10.18 21.70
CA TRP A 167 -17.90 -11.12 21.43
C TRP A 167 -18.30 -12.27 20.51
N ARG A 168 -19.59 -12.63 20.46
CA ARG A 168 -20.10 -13.70 19.58
C ARG A 168 -19.92 -13.34 18.10
N ASN A 169 -20.04 -12.07 17.78
CA ASN A 169 -19.92 -11.55 16.42
C ASN A 169 -18.49 -11.14 16.07
N SER A 170 -17.60 -11.02 17.07
CA SER A 170 -16.22 -10.54 16.88
C SER A 170 -15.24 -11.21 17.85
N PRO A 171 -14.99 -12.53 17.70
CA PRO A 171 -14.15 -13.29 18.64
C PRO A 171 -12.67 -12.91 18.59
N THR A 172 -12.22 -12.30 17.50
CA THR A 172 -10.84 -11.83 17.30
C THR A 172 -10.64 -10.36 17.67
N LEU A 173 -11.67 -9.65 18.14
CA LEU A 173 -11.57 -8.25 18.52
C LEU A 173 -10.58 -8.04 19.66
N ILE A 174 -9.59 -7.17 19.44
CA ILE A 174 -8.69 -6.65 20.46
C ILE A 174 -9.19 -5.26 20.89
N VAL A 175 -9.79 -5.22 22.08
CA VAL A 175 -10.16 -4.00 22.79
C VAL A 175 -9.82 -4.19 24.27
N ALA A 176 -9.17 -3.19 24.85
CA ALA A 176 -8.70 -3.23 26.23
C ALA A 176 -9.42 -2.18 27.07
N ASP A 177 -9.92 -2.60 28.23
CA ASP A 177 -10.25 -1.71 29.33
C ASP A 177 -8.95 -1.27 30.01
N VAL A 178 -8.54 -0.03 29.73
CA VAL A 178 -7.23 0.47 30.16
C VAL A 178 -7.25 1.19 31.49
N SER A 179 -8.39 1.19 32.18
CA SER A 179 -8.61 1.99 33.39
C SER A 179 -7.54 1.76 34.48
N SER A 180 -7.03 0.52 34.61
CA SER A 180 -6.01 0.19 35.61
C SER A 180 -4.60 0.71 35.29
N GLN A 181 -4.34 1.09 34.04
CA GLN A 181 -3.03 1.61 33.60
C GLN A 181 -3.11 3.03 33.04
N SER A 182 -4.31 3.58 32.88
CA SER A 182 -4.53 4.93 32.37
C SER A 182 -4.03 5.99 33.36
N ALA A 183 -3.52 7.10 32.84
CA ALA A 183 -3.25 8.30 33.62
C ALA A 183 -4.53 9.01 34.09
N ILE A 184 -5.68 8.64 33.54
CA ILE A 184 -7.00 9.19 33.86
C ILE A 184 -7.99 8.02 34.08
N PRO A 185 -7.89 7.29 35.21
CA PRO A 185 -8.64 6.05 35.43
C PRO A 185 -10.16 6.26 35.49
N ASP A 186 -10.63 7.44 35.91
CA ASP A 186 -12.05 7.80 35.99
C ASP A 186 -12.72 7.88 34.59
N GLU A 187 -11.88 7.96 33.55
CA GLU A 187 -12.08 7.62 32.13
C GLU A 187 -13.05 6.48 31.81
N CYS A 188 -12.92 5.38 32.55
CA CYS A 188 -13.31 4.04 32.10
C CYS A 188 -12.99 3.81 30.61
N GLU A 189 -11.76 4.17 30.23
CA GLU A 189 -11.33 4.23 28.84
C GLU A 189 -11.18 2.82 28.25
N MET A 190 -11.72 2.64 27.06
CA MET A 190 -11.65 1.44 26.24
C MET A 190 -10.89 1.78 24.96
N ILE A 191 -9.74 1.16 24.76
CA ILE A 191 -8.89 1.39 23.58
C ILE A 191 -8.94 0.16 22.68
N PHE A 192 -9.33 0.39 21.42
CA PHE A 192 -9.30 -0.64 20.39
C PHE A 192 -7.95 -0.64 19.65
N GLU A 193 -7.57 -1.82 19.14
CA GLU A 193 -6.39 -1.97 18.31
C GLU A 193 -6.44 -1.13 17.01
N LEU A 194 -5.26 -0.93 16.42
CA LEU A 194 -5.13 -0.25 15.13
C LEU A 194 -5.83 -1.03 14.01
N GLY A 195 -6.53 -0.30 13.15
CA GLY A 195 -7.23 -0.90 12.02
C GLY A 195 -8.49 -1.68 12.42
N THR A 196 -9.04 -1.42 13.61
CA THR A 196 -10.37 -1.92 13.97
C THR A 196 -11.40 -1.37 12.99
N THR A 197 -12.29 -2.23 12.53
CA THR A 197 -13.30 -1.91 11.53
C THR A 197 -14.69 -1.94 12.12
N PHE A 198 -15.49 -0.93 11.81
CA PHE A 198 -16.84 -0.75 12.30
C PHE A 198 -17.81 -0.63 11.13
N ALA A 199 -18.96 -1.30 11.20
CA ALA A 199 -20.06 -1.07 10.28
C ALA A 199 -21.04 -0.05 10.90
N ILE A 200 -21.48 0.92 10.11
CA ILE A 200 -22.48 1.89 10.52
C ILE A 200 -23.86 1.24 10.42
N THR A 201 -24.54 1.12 11.55
CA THR A 201 -25.90 0.53 11.61
C THR A 201 -26.99 1.57 11.59
N ASP A 202 -26.72 2.77 12.10
CA ASP A 202 -27.71 3.85 12.16
C ASP A 202 -27.02 5.22 12.22
N ILE A 203 -27.70 6.24 11.68
CA ILE A 203 -27.25 7.63 11.71
C ILE A 203 -28.47 8.52 11.98
N THR A 204 -28.44 9.27 13.07
CA THR A 204 -29.45 10.28 13.38
C THR A 204 -28.81 11.62 13.68
N TYR A 205 -29.58 12.70 13.55
CA TYR A 205 -29.13 14.04 13.89
C TYR A 205 -30.02 14.64 14.97
N ASP A 206 -29.40 15.00 16.09
CA ASP A 206 -30.05 15.76 17.15
C ASP A 206 -29.93 17.25 16.81
N GLY A 207 -31.06 17.84 16.38
CA GLY A 207 -31.13 19.26 16.04
C GLY A 207 -31.06 20.21 17.24
N GLU A 208 -31.41 19.74 18.43
CA GLU A 208 -31.40 20.55 19.66
C GLU A 208 -29.95 20.76 20.12
N HIS A 209 -29.19 19.67 20.19
CA HIS A 209 -27.77 19.72 20.60
C HIS A 209 -26.80 19.92 19.44
N ARG A 210 -27.28 19.82 18.18
CA ARG A 210 -26.49 19.88 16.93
C ARG A 210 -25.41 18.81 16.85
N VAL A 211 -25.78 17.58 17.17
CA VAL A 211 -24.90 16.42 17.23
C VAL A 211 -25.40 15.32 16.32
N TRP A 212 -24.50 14.75 15.53
CA TRP A 212 -24.76 13.52 14.79
C TRP A 212 -24.54 12.32 15.70
N HIS A 213 -25.54 11.47 15.84
CA HIS A 213 -25.43 10.19 16.53
C HIS A 213 -25.20 9.11 15.48
N VAL A 214 -24.10 8.37 15.63
CA VAL A 214 -23.73 7.29 14.69
C VAL A 214 -23.57 6.01 15.49
N GLN A 215 -24.41 5.03 15.19
CA GLN A 215 -24.34 3.72 15.80
C GLN A 215 -23.44 2.79 14.99
N LEU A 216 -22.57 2.09 15.69
CA LEU A 216 -21.53 1.24 15.15
C LEU A 216 -21.61 -0.15 15.73
N ILE A 217 -21.31 -1.16 14.91
CA ILE A 217 -20.97 -2.52 15.34
C ILE A 217 -19.59 -2.88 14.81
N VAL A 218 -18.88 -3.77 15.50
CA VAL A 218 -17.60 -4.28 15.02
C VAL A 218 -17.84 -5.18 13.80
N SER A 219 -17.10 -4.93 12.70
CA SER A 219 -17.21 -5.69 11.46
C SER A 219 -16.11 -6.75 11.36
N SER A 220 -16.51 -8.02 11.21
CA SER A 220 -15.59 -9.16 11.06
C SER A 220 -15.06 -9.34 9.64
N GLU A 221 -15.80 -8.91 8.61
CA GLU A 221 -15.42 -9.11 7.20
C GLU A 221 -14.13 -8.37 6.84
N ALA A 222 -14.01 -7.11 7.27
CA ALA A 222 -12.80 -6.33 7.02
C ALA A 222 -11.62 -6.74 7.92
N ALA A 223 -11.90 -7.28 9.12
CA ALA A 223 -10.89 -7.89 9.97
C ALA A 223 -10.21 -9.09 9.28
N GLN A 224 -10.95 -9.93 8.55
CA GLN A 224 -10.38 -11.05 7.78
C GLN A 224 -9.37 -10.59 6.71
N ILE A 225 -9.63 -9.44 6.07
CA ILE A 225 -8.69 -8.85 5.08
C ILE A 225 -7.41 -8.39 5.78
N LYS A 226 -7.55 -7.71 6.93
CA LYS A 226 -6.40 -7.31 7.78
C LYS A 226 -5.59 -8.53 8.19
N ASP A 227 -6.24 -9.59 8.65
CA ASP A 227 -5.60 -10.81 9.14
C ASP A 227 -4.91 -11.56 8.01
N ALA A 228 -5.52 -11.67 6.83
CA ALA A 228 -4.91 -12.24 5.64
C ALA A 228 -3.66 -11.44 5.19
N TYR A 229 -3.73 -10.11 5.23
CA TYR A 229 -2.58 -9.25 4.94
C TYR A 229 -1.46 -9.43 5.98
N ASN A 230 -1.81 -9.45 7.27
CA ASN A 230 -0.86 -9.68 8.35
C ASN A 230 -0.20 -11.05 8.24
N ALA A 231 -0.95 -12.10 7.93
CA ALA A 231 -0.42 -13.44 7.67
C ALA A 231 0.55 -13.44 6.47
N TYR A 232 0.19 -12.76 5.38
CA TYR A 232 1.07 -12.59 4.23
C TYR A 232 2.38 -11.86 4.61
N ILE A 233 2.31 -10.77 5.37
CA ILE A 233 3.50 -10.04 5.83
C ILE A 233 4.34 -10.89 6.79
N ARG A 234 3.73 -11.59 7.74
CA ARG A 234 4.42 -12.51 8.68
C ARG A 234 5.16 -13.61 7.92
N LYS A 235 4.52 -14.23 6.92
CA LYS A 235 5.18 -15.20 6.05
C LYS A 235 6.42 -14.59 5.39
N ARG A 236 6.30 -13.39 4.82
CA ARG A 236 7.46 -12.71 4.20
C ARG A 236 8.55 -12.31 5.18
N LEU A 237 8.22 -12.00 6.43
CA LEU A 237 9.21 -11.72 7.49
C LEU A 237 10.06 -12.94 7.84
N THR A 238 9.55 -14.16 7.61
CA THR A 238 10.37 -15.38 7.77
C THR A 238 11.35 -15.58 6.61
N GLU A 239 11.05 -15.02 5.43
CA GLU A 239 11.83 -15.18 4.20
C GLU A 239 12.81 -14.02 3.94
N ILE A 240 12.49 -12.81 4.40
CA ILE A 240 13.19 -11.57 4.07
C ILE A 240 13.52 -10.81 5.35
N LYS A 241 14.78 -10.36 5.48
CA LYS A 241 15.18 -9.52 6.62
C LYS A 241 14.27 -8.28 6.75
N PRO A 242 13.82 -7.94 7.98
CA PRO A 242 12.86 -6.85 8.20
C PRO A 242 13.26 -5.51 7.59
N ILE A 243 14.58 -5.24 7.47
CA ILE A 243 15.12 -4.00 6.91
C ILE A 243 14.90 -3.91 5.38
N LEU A 244 15.02 -5.05 4.67
CA LEU A 244 14.73 -5.13 3.24
C LEU A 244 13.23 -5.09 2.99
N LEU A 245 12.43 -5.74 3.84
CA LEU A 245 10.98 -5.69 3.75
C LEU A 245 10.47 -4.26 3.96
N PHE A 246 11.00 -3.52 4.95
CA PHE A 246 10.63 -2.12 5.16
C PHE A 246 10.95 -1.25 3.94
N GLY A 247 12.15 -1.41 3.36
CA GLY A 247 12.51 -0.72 2.12
C GLY A 247 11.57 -1.07 0.96
N LYS A 248 11.14 -2.33 0.85
CA LYS A 248 10.15 -2.76 -0.15
C LYS A 248 8.78 -2.12 0.10
N VAL A 249 8.30 -2.13 1.34
CA VAL A 249 7.02 -1.50 1.72
C VAL A 249 7.06 0.00 1.43
N LEU A 250 8.19 0.68 1.67
CA LEU A 250 8.37 2.07 1.27
C LEU A 250 8.17 2.25 -0.24
N VAL A 251 8.73 1.38 -1.08
CA VAL A 251 8.55 1.46 -2.54
C VAL A 251 7.09 1.18 -2.93
N ASP A 252 6.50 0.14 -2.37
CA ASP A 252 5.18 -0.34 -2.76
C ASP A 252 4.05 0.60 -2.28
N MET A 253 4.22 1.25 -1.12
CA MET A 253 3.16 2.03 -0.46
C MET A 253 3.31 3.55 -0.62
N SER A 254 4.54 4.09 -0.70
CA SER A 254 4.70 5.54 -0.47
C SER A 254 4.49 6.41 -1.71
N SER A 255 4.49 5.86 -2.93
CA SER A 255 4.66 6.62 -4.19
C SER A 255 5.88 7.59 -4.24
N ASP A 256 6.61 7.73 -3.13
CA ASP A 256 7.76 8.61 -2.92
C ASP A 256 9.05 7.81 -3.11
N THR A 257 9.39 7.65 -4.38
CA THR A 257 10.61 6.96 -4.83
C THR A 257 11.87 7.62 -4.28
N ILE A 258 11.83 8.92 -3.97
CA ILE A 258 13.00 9.68 -3.47
C ILE A 258 13.33 9.24 -2.04
N ARG A 259 12.33 9.11 -1.17
CA ARG A 259 12.53 8.63 0.21
C ARG A 259 12.99 7.18 0.23
N ALA A 260 12.37 6.31 -0.56
CA ALA A 260 12.79 4.92 -0.68
C ALA A 260 14.26 4.82 -1.15
N LEU A 261 14.64 5.61 -2.16
CA LEU A 261 16.02 5.67 -2.66
C LEU A 261 17.00 6.16 -1.58
N THR A 262 16.61 7.20 -0.84
CA THR A 262 17.41 7.75 0.27
C THR A 262 17.63 6.70 1.37
N TYR A 263 16.59 5.95 1.71
CA TYR A 263 16.65 4.86 2.68
C TYR A 263 17.63 3.77 2.24
N PHE A 264 17.49 3.24 1.02
CA PHE A 264 18.38 2.19 0.52
C PHE A 264 19.83 2.67 0.35
N HIS A 265 20.06 3.93 -0.08
CA HIS A 265 21.41 4.47 -0.12
C HIS A 265 22.03 4.61 1.26
N ARG A 266 21.25 5.00 2.28
CA ARG A 266 21.73 5.01 3.66
C ARG A 266 22.12 3.61 4.13
N LEU A 267 21.32 2.59 3.81
CA LEU A 267 21.68 1.20 4.11
C LEU A 267 22.98 0.79 3.40
N LEU A 268 23.13 1.08 2.11
CA LEU A 268 24.36 0.78 1.35
C LEU A 268 25.63 1.45 1.92
N ARG A 269 25.49 2.56 2.65
CA ARG A 269 26.60 3.25 3.35
C ARG A 269 26.96 2.58 4.68
N ILE A 270 25.99 2.03 5.40
CA ILE A 270 26.18 1.45 6.74
C ILE A 270 26.59 -0.02 6.65
N VAL A 271 25.99 -0.74 5.69
CA VAL A 271 26.24 -2.15 5.45
C VAL A 271 27.63 -2.36 4.87
N ALA A 272 28.36 -3.37 5.35
CA ALA A 272 29.70 -3.71 4.89
C ALA A 272 29.74 -4.05 3.38
N LYS A 273 30.90 -3.93 2.74
CA LYS A 273 31.03 -4.17 1.29
C LYS A 273 30.81 -5.65 0.93
N ASP A 274 31.17 -6.54 1.83
CA ASP A 274 31.09 -7.99 1.76
C ASP A 274 29.82 -8.56 2.40
N ASP A 275 28.90 -7.72 2.86
CA ASP A 275 27.62 -8.14 3.43
C ASP A 275 26.76 -8.93 2.42
N GLU A 276 26.10 -9.97 2.91
CA GLU A 276 25.25 -10.88 2.13
C GLU A 276 24.01 -10.20 1.53
N ASP A 277 23.49 -9.15 2.16
CA ASP A 277 22.28 -8.41 1.71
C ASP A 277 22.60 -7.33 0.69
N ARG A 278 23.88 -6.97 0.52
CA ARG A 278 24.30 -5.92 -0.41
C ARG A 278 23.78 -6.10 -1.85
N PRO A 279 23.72 -7.32 -2.42
CA PRO A 279 23.11 -7.51 -3.74
C PRO A 279 21.61 -7.22 -3.74
N ASN A 280 20.88 -7.57 -2.68
CA ASN A 280 19.46 -7.25 -2.55
C ASN A 280 19.23 -5.73 -2.43
N LEU A 281 20.10 -5.02 -1.69
CA LEU A 281 20.04 -3.56 -1.63
C LEU A 281 20.23 -2.93 -3.02
N TYR A 282 21.23 -3.38 -3.79
CA TYR A 282 21.43 -2.91 -5.16
C TYR A 282 20.25 -3.24 -6.07
N PHE A 283 19.69 -4.45 -5.96
CA PHE A 283 18.50 -4.87 -6.68
C PHE A 283 17.31 -3.94 -6.41
N HIS A 284 17.05 -3.56 -5.16
CA HIS A 284 15.98 -2.65 -4.81
C HIS A 284 16.21 -1.22 -5.28
N VAL A 285 17.45 -0.70 -5.18
CA VAL A 285 17.81 0.61 -5.74
C VAL A 285 17.58 0.63 -7.25
N ALA A 286 17.96 -0.44 -7.95
CA ALA A 286 17.75 -0.56 -9.39
C ALA A 286 16.26 -0.56 -9.76
N ARG A 287 15.41 -1.27 -9.00
CA ARG A 287 13.95 -1.26 -9.17
C ARG A 287 13.36 0.15 -9.02
N ILE A 288 13.86 0.93 -8.06
CA ILE A 288 13.40 2.31 -7.85
C ILE A 288 13.79 3.19 -9.04
N TYR A 289 15.04 3.12 -9.50
CA TYR A 289 15.46 3.85 -10.68
C TYR A 289 14.68 3.44 -11.94
N ARG A 290 14.38 2.14 -12.11
CA ARG A 290 13.51 1.64 -13.19
C ARG A 290 12.13 2.28 -13.13
N TYR A 291 11.51 2.32 -11.95
CA TYR A 291 10.20 2.94 -11.76
C TYR A 291 10.22 4.46 -12.08
N MET A 292 11.31 5.15 -11.71
CA MET A 292 11.52 6.57 -12.04
C MET A 292 11.82 6.83 -13.53
N GLY A 293 11.95 5.79 -14.36
CA GLY A 293 12.35 5.92 -15.77
C GLY A 293 13.84 6.18 -15.98
N LYS A 294 14.66 6.07 -14.93
CA LYS A 294 16.11 6.25 -14.95
C LYS A 294 16.82 4.93 -15.26
N TYR A 295 16.64 4.46 -16.50
CA TYR A 295 17.01 3.10 -16.88
C TYR A 295 18.53 2.85 -16.86
N GLN A 296 19.35 3.85 -17.18
CA GLN A 296 20.80 3.67 -17.20
C GLN A 296 21.37 3.50 -15.79
N GLU A 297 20.86 4.26 -14.82
CA GLU A 297 21.17 4.08 -13.41
C GLU A 297 20.68 2.71 -12.92
N ALA A 298 19.47 2.31 -13.31
CA ALA A 298 18.93 0.99 -12.97
C ALA A 298 19.82 -0.15 -13.51
N VAL A 299 20.27 -0.09 -14.77
CA VAL A 299 21.21 -1.08 -15.35
C VAL A 299 22.50 -1.14 -14.53
N THR A 300 23.04 0.02 -14.12
CA THR A 300 24.26 0.08 -13.31
C THR A 300 24.09 -0.66 -11.98
N TYR A 301 23.01 -0.39 -11.27
CA TYR A 301 22.74 -1.02 -9.97
C TYR A 301 22.42 -2.51 -10.09
N TYR A 302 21.64 -2.93 -11.09
CA TYR A 302 21.43 -4.36 -11.31
C TYR A 302 22.71 -5.10 -11.72
N ARG A 303 23.63 -4.47 -12.47
CA ARG A 303 24.95 -5.07 -12.73
C ARG A 303 25.78 -5.24 -11.46
N CYS A 304 25.73 -4.27 -10.55
CA CYS A 304 26.35 -4.41 -9.23
C CYS A 304 25.76 -5.59 -8.44
N ALA A 305 24.42 -5.73 -8.43
CA ALA A 305 23.74 -6.87 -7.83
C ALA A 305 24.18 -8.19 -8.48
N GLN A 306 24.12 -8.28 -9.81
CA GLN A 306 24.51 -9.43 -10.62
C GLN A 306 25.94 -9.88 -10.33
N LEU A 307 26.89 -8.95 -10.26
CA LEU A 307 28.30 -9.24 -10.02
C LEU A 307 28.52 -9.84 -8.63
N LEU A 308 27.86 -9.29 -7.60
CA LEU A 308 27.97 -9.83 -6.25
C LEU A 308 27.23 -11.16 -6.10
N GLN A 309 26.04 -11.30 -6.70
CA GLN A 309 25.29 -12.56 -6.70
C GLN A 309 26.10 -13.68 -7.37
N ARG A 310 26.71 -13.43 -8.53
CA ARG A 310 27.56 -14.43 -9.21
C ARG A 310 28.77 -14.88 -8.36
N ARG A 311 29.26 -14.04 -7.45
CA ARG A 311 30.37 -14.39 -6.55
C ARG A 311 29.93 -15.14 -5.30
N LYS A 312 28.71 -14.88 -4.81
CA LYS A 312 28.25 -15.31 -3.47
C LYS A 312 27.18 -16.37 -3.50
N LEU A 313 26.44 -16.47 -4.60
CA LEU A 313 25.31 -17.37 -4.75
C LEU A 313 25.65 -18.48 -5.76
N PRO A 314 25.07 -19.68 -5.60
CA PRO A 314 25.09 -20.69 -6.64
C PRO A 314 24.58 -20.13 -7.96
N GLU A 315 25.11 -20.59 -9.10
CA GLU A 315 24.61 -20.16 -10.41
C GLU A 315 23.12 -20.50 -10.63
N SER A 316 22.61 -21.50 -9.90
CA SER A 316 21.20 -21.89 -9.85
C SER A 316 20.35 -21.02 -8.92
N SER A 317 20.85 -19.90 -8.39
CA SER A 317 20.09 -19.07 -7.46
C SER A 317 18.89 -18.38 -8.12
N PHE A 318 17.71 -18.49 -7.49
CA PHE A 318 16.51 -17.77 -7.90
C PHE A 318 16.71 -16.25 -7.94
N ASP A 319 17.41 -15.69 -6.96
CA ASP A 319 17.71 -14.25 -6.91
C ASP A 319 18.59 -13.79 -8.08
N TYR A 320 19.52 -14.65 -8.50
CA TYR A 320 20.35 -14.39 -9.66
C TYR A 320 19.54 -14.40 -10.96
N ALA A 321 18.67 -15.40 -11.15
CA ALA A 321 17.76 -15.47 -12.29
C ALA A 321 16.85 -14.24 -12.38
N ARG A 322 16.30 -13.80 -11.24
CA ARG A 322 15.46 -12.60 -11.18
C ARG A 322 16.21 -11.32 -11.56
N THR A 323 17.44 -11.14 -11.08
CA THR A 323 18.29 -10.01 -11.49
C THR A 323 18.58 -10.03 -12.99
N LEU A 324 18.86 -11.20 -13.56
CA LEU A 324 19.04 -11.34 -15.01
C LEU A 324 17.78 -10.96 -15.78
N SER A 325 16.61 -11.39 -15.31
CA SER A 325 15.33 -11.04 -15.94
C SER A 325 15.05 -9.54 -15.89
N ASP A 326 15.24 -8.90 -14.74
CA ASP A 326 15.04 -7.44 -14.63
C ASP A 326 16.05 -6.66 -15.50
N LEU A 327 17.29 -7.14 -15.64
CA LEU A 327 18.26 -6.59 -16.59
C LEU A 327 17.83 -6.77 -18.03
N GLY A 328 17.26 -7.93 -18.38
CA GLY A 328 16.71 -8.21 -19.70
C GLY A 328 15.62 -7.22 -20.06
N LEU A 329 14.63 -7.05 -19.17
CA LEU A 329 13.57 -6.06 -19.30
C LEU A 329 14.11 -4.64 -19.50
N LEU A 330 15.13 -4.21 -18.73
CA LEU A 330 15.73 -2.90 -18.93
C LEU A 330 16.39 -2.75 -20.30
N HIS A 331 17.10 -3.79 -20.76
CA HIS A 331 17.72 -3.80 -22.08
C HIS A 331 16.68 -3.71 -23.20
N ASN A 332 15.55 -4.40 -23.06
CA ASN A 332 14.41 -4.26 -23.98
C ASN A 332 13.88 -2.81 -24.00
N LEU A 333 13.61 -2.24 -22.82
CA LEU A 333 13.04 -0.89 -22.68
C LEU A 333 13.94 0.23 -23.26
N ILE A 334 15.26 0.04 -23.27
CA ILE A 334 16.22 0.98 -23.88
C ILE A 334 16.55 0.65 -25.35
N GLY A 335 15.85 -0.32 -25.96
CA GLY A 335 15.97 -0.62 -27.39
C GLY A 335 16.98 -1.73 -27.76
N ASN A 336 17.55 -2.44 -26.79
CA ASN A 336 18.53 -3.51 -27.02
C ASN A 336 17.91 -4.90 -26.78
N ALA A 337 17.01 -5.31 -27.67
CA ALA A 337 16.29 -6.58 -27.54
C ALA A 337 17.21 -7.80 -27.72
N ALA A 338 18.19 -7.78 -28.63
CA ALA A 338 19.20 -8.84 -28.73
C ALA A 338 19.88 -9.18 -27.38
N ARG A 339 20.25 -8.16 -26.59
CA ARG A 339 20.83 -8.38 -25.25
C ARG A 339 19.78 -8.84 -24.23
N ALA A 340 18.54 -8.38 -24.36
CA ALA A 340 17.43 -8.84 -23.52
C ALA A 340 17.17 -10.35 -23.72
N ILE A 341 17.15 -10.83 -24.97
CA ILE A 341 17.00 -12.26 -25.30
C ILE A 341 18.07 -13.09 -24.59
N VAL A 342 19.34 -12.69 -24.64
CA VAL A 342 20.44 -13.42 -23.98
C VAL A 342 20.22 -13.51 -22.47
N LEU A 343 19.81 -12.40 -21.84
CA LEU A 343 19.61 -12.32 -20.40
C LEU A 343 18.38 -13.12 -19.95
N HIS A 344 17.24 -12.96 -20.62
CA HIS A 344 16.03 -13.70 -20.32
C HIS A 344 16.18 -15.20 -20.61
N THR A 345 16.90 -15.58 -21.67
CA THR A 345 17.18 -17.00 -21.95
C THR A 345 18.01 -17.62 -20.83
N ARG A 346 19.05 -16.92 -20.35
CA ARG A 346 19.85 -17.40 -19.21
C ARG A 346 19.01 -17.49 -17.93
N ALA A 347 18.15 -16.51 -17.67
CA ALA A 347 17.25 -16.54 -16.53
C ALA A 347 16.26 -17.72 -16.62
N MET A 348 15.68 -17.96 -17.79
CA MET A 348 14.80 -19.11 -18.07
C MET A 348 15.49 -20.44 -17.79
N MET A 349 16.73 -20.60 -18.29
CA MET A 349 17.52 -21.82 -18.06
C MET A 349 17.71 -22.08 -16.56
N ILE A 350 18.07 -21.06 -15.79
CA ILE A 350 18.21 -21.21 -14.33
C ILE A 350 16.86 -21.58 -13.71
N LEU A 351 15.80 -20.84 -13.99
CA LEU A 351 14.49 -21.09 -13.37
C LEU A 351 13.98 -22.51 -13.63
N ARG A 352 14.17 -23.05 -14.85
CA ARG A 352 13.81 -24.44 -15.17
C ARG A 352 14.57 -25.50 -14.37
N THR A 353 15.75 -25.17 -13.84
CA THR A 353 16.50 -26.11 -12.99
C THR A 353 16.03 -26.13 -11.54
N ILE A 354 15.36 -25.07 -11.07
CA ILE A 354 15.01 -24.89 -9.65
C ILE A 354 13.52 -24.80 -9.38
N LEU A 355 12.69 -24.65 -10.42
CA LEU A 355 11.25 -24.53 -10.31
C LEU A 355 10.57 -25.59 -11.18
N PRO A 356 9.38 -26.06 -10.76
CA PRO A 356 8.49 -26.81 -11.64
C PRO A 356 8.22 -26.04 -12.94
N GLU A 357 8.07 -26.78 -14.05
CA GLU A 357 7.78 -26.19 -15.37
C GLU A 357 6.46 -25.37 -15.36
N ASP A 358 5.56 -25.68 -14.42
CA ASP A 358 4.28 -25.01 -14.22
C ASP A 358 4.34 -23.85 -13.20
N HIS A 359 5.53 -23.34 -12.87
CA HIS A 359 5.70 -22.20 -11.97
C HIS A 359 5.43 -20.85 -12.67
N ILE A 360 4.78 -19.91 -11.96
CA ILE A 360 4.37 -18.60 -12.50
C ILE A 360 5.52 -17.77 -13.10
N GLU A 361 6.71 -17.88 -12.52
CA GLU A 361 7.93 -17.20 -12.99
C GLU A 361 8.41 -17.70 -14.37
N ILE A 362 8.17 -18.98 -14.70
CA ILE A 362 8.44 -19.53 -16.05
C ILE A 362 7.51 -18.86 -17.06
N GLY A 363 6.24 -18.68 -16.70
CA GLY A 363 5.25 -17.96 -17.51
C GLY A 363 5.64 -16.50 -17.75
N HIS A 364 6.15 -15.82 -16.70
CA HIS A 364 6.63 -14.44 -16.79
C HIS A 364 7.83 -14.29 -17.72
N ILE A 365 8.88 -15.09 -17.57
CA ILE A 365 10.05 -14.97 -18.47
C ILE A 365 9.68 -15.36 -19.91
N SER A 366 8.76 -16.30 -20.12
CA SER A 366 8.27 -16.65 -21.46
C SER A 366 7.58 -15.46 -22.13
N HIS A 367 6.80 -14.68 -21.37
CA HIS A 367 6.19 -13.45 -21.86
C HIS A 367 7.24 -12.40 -22.24
N GLU A 368 8.24 -12.17 -21.39
CA GLU A 368 9.30 -11.19 -21.69
C GLU A 368 10.13 -11.60 -22.92
N LEU A 369 10.49 -12.89 -23.06
CA LEU A 369 11.15 -13.40 -24.25
C LEU A 369 10.32 -13.20 -25.52
N ALA A 370 9.00 -13.38 -25.44
CA ALA A 370 8.14 -13.14 -26.59
C ALA A 370 8.15 -11.67 -27.02
N LEU A 371 8.14 -10.73 -26.08
CA LEU A 371 8.25 -9.30 -26.38
C LEU A 371 9.62 -8.95 -26.96
N ASP A 372 10.69 -9.60 -26.48
CA ASP A 372 12.03 -9.42 -27.06
C ASP A 372 12.10 -9.91 -28.51
N TYR A 373 11.58 -11.11 -28.79
CA TYR A 373 11.53 -11.65 -30.16
C TYR A 373 10.64 -10.82 -31.07
N LEU A 374 9.53 -10.29 -30.56
CA LEU A 374 8.69 -9.34 -31.29
C LEU A 374 9.47 -8.09 -31.70
N GLN A 375 10.27 -7.52 -30.79
CA GLN A 375 11.08 -6.34 -31.09
C GLN A 375 12.19 -6.62 -32.11
N GLU A 376 12.74 -7.83 -32.12
CA GLU A 376 13.67 -8.33 -33.15
C GLU A 376 12.95 -8.86 -34.42
N LYS A 377 11.63 -8.65 -34.53
CA LYS A 377 10.78 -9.09 -35.67
C LYS A 377 10.82 -10.60 -35.94
N GLN A 378 11.13 -11.41 -34.94
CA GLN A 378 11.08 -12.88 -34.99
C GLN A 378 9.69 -13.37 -34.56
N TYR A 379 8.68 -13.10 -35.40
CA TYR A 379 7.27 -13.30 -35.06
C TYR A 379 6.91 -14.76 -34.72
N ASP A 380 7.45 -15.75 -35.45
CA ASP A 380 7.16 -17.17 -35.20
C ASP A 380 7.57 -17.62 -33.79
N ARG A 381 8.76 -17.18 -33.35
CA ARG A 381 9.26 -17.48 -32.00
C ARG A 381 8.44 -16.78 -30.93
N ALA A 382 8.05 -15.53 -31.19
CA ALA A 382 7.18 -14.78 -30.29
C ALA A 382 5.81 -15.45 -30.14
N LEU A 383 5.18 -15.83 -31.25
CA LEU A 383 3.87 -16.53 -31.26
C LEU A 383 3.92 -17.84 -30.49
N LEU A 384 4.96 -18.65 -30.70
CA LEU A 384 5.13 -19.92 -30.00
C LEU A 384 5.18 -19.72 -28.47
N LEU A 385 5.99 -18.76 -28.02
CA LEU A 385 6.14 -18.46 -26.59
C LEU A 385 4.85 -17.92 -25.96
N VAL A 386 4.17 -16.98 -26.62
CA VAL A 386 2.92 -16.42 -26.10
C VAL A 386 1.82 -17.47 -26.08
N SER A 387 1.70 -18.30 -27.11
CA SER A 387 0.70 -19.37 -27.19
C SER A 387 0.87 -20.38 -26.06
N ASN A 388 2.12 -20.79 -25.80
CA ASN A 388 2.45 -21.68 -24.69
C ASN A 388 2.13 -21.04 -23.33
N SER A 389 2.46 -19.76 -23.15
CA SER A 389 2.16 -19.01 -21.92
C SER A 389 0.65 -18.85 -21.69
N LEU A 390 -0.11 -18.53 -22.73
CA LEU A 390 -1.57 -18.41 -22.66
C LEU A 390 -2.23 -19.75 -22.31
N SER A 391 -1.85 -20.83 -23.00
CA SER A 391 -2.33 -22.19 -22.74
C SER A 391 -2.01 -22.65 -21.31
N PHE A 392 -0.83 -22.29 -20.80
CA PHE A 392 -0.46 -22.54 -19.42
C PHE A 392 -1.41 -21.84 -18.44
N PHE A 393 -1.58 -20.52 -18.57
CA PHE A 393 -2.43 -19.76 -17.64
C PHE A 393 -3.91 -20.14 -17.73
N GLN A 394 -4.41 -20.52 -18.90
CA GLN A 394 -5.78 -21.00 -19.08
C GLN A 394 -6.04 -22.34 -18.41
N ARG A 395 -5.07 -23.27 -18.43
CA ARG A 395 -5.22 -24.60 -17.82
C ARG A 395 -5.01 -24.62 -16.32
N LYS A 396 -4.12 -23.76 -15.80
CA LYS A 396 -3.62 -23.87 -14.42
C LYS A 396 -4.14 -22.80 -13.47
N MET A 397 -4.64 -21.68 -13.99
CA MET A 397 -5.07 -20.54 -13.17
C MET A 397 -6.54 -20.20 -13.45
N PRO A 398 -7.24 -19.53 -12.50
CA PRO A 398 -8.57 -19.01 -12.74
C PRO A 398 -8.65 -18.13 -14.00
N ALA A 399 -9.80 -18.11 -14.67
CA ALA A 399 -10.00 -17.42 -15.95
C ALA A 399 -9.69 -15.91 -15.91
N ASN A 400 -9.68 -15.30 -14.74
CA ASN A 400 -9.33 -13.90 -14.54
C ASN A 400 -7.87 -13.69 -14.11
N HIS A 401 -6.98 -14.69 -14.16
CA HIS A 401 -5.61 -14.53 -13.67
C HIS A 401 -4.83 -13.44 -14.44
N PRO A 402 -4.04 -12.57 -13.77
CA PRO A 402 -3.31 -11.47 -14.43
C PRO A 402 -2.37 -11.91 -15.56
N GLY A 403 -1.83 -13.13 -15.48
CA GLY A 403 -0.98 -13.73 -16.50
C GLY A 403 -1.69 -13.98 -17.84
N GLN A 404 -2.99 -14.30 -17.82
CA GLN A 404 -3.77 -14.46 -19.06
C GLN A 404 -3.86 -13.13 -19.81
N ALA A 405 -4.12 -12.03 -19.09
CA ALA A 405 -4.15 -10.70 -19.69
C ALA A 405 -2.79 -10.29 -20.28
N GLN A 406 -1.67 -10.66 -19.65
CA GLN A 406 -0.33 -10.39 -20.18
C GLN A 406 -0.08 -11.15 -21.48
N ALA A 407 -0.40 -12.44 -21.51
CA ALA A 407 -0.23 -13.27 -22.70
C ALA A 407 -1.13 -12.78 -23.84
N LEU A 408 -2.41 -12.48 -23.57
CA LEU A 408 -3.33 -11.90 -24.56
C LEU A 408 -2.84 -10.56 -25.11
N ARG A 409 -2.31 -9.67 -24.26
CA ARG A 409 -1.72 -8.42 -24.73
C ARG A 409 -0.52 -8.66 -25.64
N ALA A 410 0.40 -9.56 -25.28
CA ALA A 410 1.52 -9.89 -26.15
C ALA A 410 1.05 -10.50 -27.48
N MET A 411 0.03 -11.35 -27.45
CA MET A 411 -0.59 -11.90 -28.66
C MET A 411 -1.14 -10.77 -29.54
N GLY A 412 -1.90 -9.84 -28.96
CA GLY A 412 -2.44 -8.69 -29.71
C GLY A 412 -1.35 -7.80 -30.31
N LEU A 413 -0.23 -7.60 -29.61
CA LEU A 413 0.92 -6.87 -30.15
C LEU A 413 1.54 -7.58 -31.35
N ILE A 414 1.67 -8.90 -31.30
CA ILE A 414 2.22 -9.69 -32.40
C ILE A 414 1.25 -9.69 -33.60
N GLN A 415 -0.04 -9.93 -33.36
CA GLN A 415 -1.06 -9.93 -34.42
C GLN A 415 -1.15 -8.58 -35.13
N ARG A 416 -1.09 -7.48 -34.37
CA ARG A 416 -1.02 -6.13 -34.94
C ARG A 416 0.22 -5.96 -35.82
N ALA A 417 1.38 -6.42 -35.37
CA ALA A 417 2.62 -6.34 -36.15
C ALA A 417 2.59 -7.19 -37.43
N LEU A 418 1.78 -8.26 -37.46
CA LEU A 418 1.49 -9.08 -38.63
C LEU A 418 0.39 -8.50 -39.54
N GLY A 419 -0.28 -7.41 -39.13
CA GLY A 419 -1.37 -6.78 -39.87
C GLY A 419 -2.76 -7.38 -39.58
N HIS A 420 -2.88 -8.33 -38.66
CA HIS A 420 -4.15 -8.93 -38.27
C HIS A 420 -4.90 -8.06 -37.25
N ARG A 421 -5.45 -6.94 -37.73
CA ARG A 421 -6.12 -5.91 -36.93
C ARG A 421 -7.22 -6.45 -36.01
N GLU A 422 -8.16 -7.22 -36.55
CA GLU A 422 -9.33 -7.69 -35.79
C GLU A 422 -8.94 -8.62 -34.64
N GLU A 423 -7.97 -9.50 -34.90
CA GLU A 423 -7.42 -10.42 -33.89
C GLU A 423 -6.70 -9.65 -32.78
N ALA A 424 -5.97 -8.60 -33.14
CA ALA A 424 -5.32 -7.71 -32.18
C ALA A 424 -6.34 -7.01 -31.28
N ILE A 425 -7.40 -6.43 -31.85
CA ILE A 425 -8.49 -5.79 -31.09
C ILE A 425 -9.14 -6.79 -30.14
N SER A 426 -9.46 -7.99 -30.62
CA SER A 426 -10.05 -9.05 -29.80
C SER A 426 -9.16 -9.40 -28.61
N CYS A 427 -7.86 -9.61 -28.85
CA CYS A 427 -6.88 -9.90 -27.81
C CYS A 427 -6.79 -8.77 -26.76
N PHE A 428 -6.69 -7.52 -27.20
CA PHE A 428 -6.60 -6.38 -26.28
C PHE A 428 -7.88 -6.16 -25.48
N LYS A 429 -9.07 -6.32 -26.08
CA LYS A 429 -10.35 -6.23 -25.35
C LYS A 429 -10.49 -7.33 -24.30
N GLN A 430 -10.08 -8.56 -24.61
CA GLN A 430 -10.09 -9.66 -23.63
C GLN A 430 -9.12 -9.39 -22.48
N ALA A 431 -7.90 -8.91 -22.78
CA ALA A 431 -6.93 -8.51 -21.77
C ALA A 431 -7.46 -7.38 -20.87
N LEU A 432 -8.07 -6.34 -21.46
CA LEU A 432 -8.67 -5.22 -20.75
C LEU A 432 -9.78 -5.69 -19.80
N ARG A 433 -10.68 -6.56 -20.26
CA ARG A 433 -11.78 -7.12 -19.45
C ARG A 433 -11.25 -7.88 -18.23
N ILE A 434 -10.20 -8.69 -18.40
CA ILE A 434 -9.57 -9.41 -17.28
C ILE A 434 -8.97 -8.42 -16.27
N ARG A 435 -8.32 -7.35 -16.74
CA ARG A 435 -7.70 -6.34 -15.85
C ARG A 435 -8.73 -5.55 -15.06
N GLU A 436 -9.84 -5.18 -15.69
CA GLU A 436 -10.94 -4.46 -15.05
C GLU A 436 -11.60 -5.27 -13.94
N LEU A 437 -11.73 -6.60 -14.12
CA LEU A 437 -12.27 -7.50 -13.11
C LEU A 437 -11.37 -7.66 -11.86
N LEU A 438 -10.05 -7.45 -11.99
CA LEU A 438 -9.08 -7.80 -10.95
C LEU A 438 -8.60 -6.65 -10.05
N GLN A 439 -8.34 -5.46 -10.62
CA GLN A 439 -7.44 -4.48 -9.97
C GLN A 439 -8.05 -3.08 -9.79
N ALA A 440 -9.38 -2.97 -9.82
CA ALA A 440 -10.11 -1.72 -10.03
C ALA A 440 -9.76 -1.05 -11.37
N THR A 441 -10.67 -0.23 -11.89
CA THR A 441 -10.62 0.34 -13.25
C THR A 441 -9.45 1.29 -13.52
N ASN A 442 -8.61 1.59 -12.52
CA ASN A 442 -7.54 2.60 -12.53
C ASN A 442 -6.12 2.03 -12.32
N ALA A 443 -5.88 0.74 -12.60
CA ALA A 443 -4.54 0.15 -12.51
C ALA A 443 -3.64 0.56 -13.71
N PRO A 444 -2.30 0.71 -13.53
CA PRO A 444 -1.39 1.02 -14.64
C PRO A 444 -1.46 0.05 -15.82
N ALA A 445 -1.81 -1.21 -15.57
CA ALA A 445 -2.02 -2.19 -16.62
C ALA A 445 -3.12 -1.72 -17.58
N VAL A 446 -4.31 -1.37 -17.06
CA VAL A 446 -5.47 -0.89 -17.84
C VAL A 446 -5.08 0.25 -18.79
N ALA A 447 -4.23 1.17 -18.34
CA ALA A 447 -3.74 2.26 -19.18
C ALA A 447 -2.98 1.75 -20.42
N TYR A 448 -2.22 0.66 -20.27
CA TYR A 448 -1.51 0.05 -21.39
C TYR A 448 -2.47 -0.63 -22.36
N GLU A 449 -3.46 -1.39 -21.91
CA GLU A 449 -4.42 -2.02 -22.83
C GLU A 449 -5.27 -0.96 -23.56
N CYS A 450 -5.72 0.09 -22.88
CA CYS A 450 -6.40 1.22 -23.53
C CYS A 450 -5.48 1.92 -24.55
N TYR A 451 -4.20 2.10 -24.22
CA TYR A 451 -3.23 2.67 -25.16
C TYR A 451 -3.07 1.80 -26.42
N GLU A 452 -2.93 0.49 -26.29
CA GLU A 452 -2.82 -0.39 -27.46
C GLU A 452 -4.10 -0.37 -28.31
N LEU A 453 -5.28 -0.40 -27.69
CA LEU A 453 -6.56 -0.29 -28.40
C LEU A 453 -6.67 1.04 -29.14
N SER A 454 -6.30 2.15 -28.49
CA SER A 454 -6.28 3.47 -29.12
C SER A 454 -5.38 3.50 -30.35
N LEU A 455 -4.18 2.93 -30.25
CA LEU A 455 -3.26 2.87 -31.38
C LEU A 455 -3.83 2.06 -32.55
N VAL A 456 -4.51 0.94 -32.29
CA VAL A 456 -5.13 0.15 -33.35
C VAL A 456 -6.30 0.92 -33.94
N TYR A 457 -7.24 1.43 -33.13
CA TYR A 457 -8.39 2.18 -33.66
C TYR A 457 -7.98 3.42 -34.47
N ALA A 458 -6.88 4.10 -34.11
CA ALA A 458 -6.35 5.24 -34.85
C ALA A 458 -5.84 4.91 -36.27
N GLU A 459 -5.60 3.63 -36.59
CA GLU A 459 -5.20 3.19 -37.94
C GLU A 459 -6.33 3.33 -38.97
N ASN A 460 -7.58 3.53 -38.54
CA ASN A 460 -8.74 3.76 -39.40
C ASN A 460 -9.39 5.11 -39.07
N GLU A 461 -9.63 5.95 -40.09
CA GLU A 461 -10.15 7.31 -39.90
C GLU A 461 -11.56 7.32 -39.31
N ASP A 462 -12.42 6.38 -39.71
CA ASP A 462 -13.80 6.29 -39.22
C ASP A 462 -13.90 5.98 -37.71
N GLU A 463 -12.81 5.51 -37.10
CA GLU A 463 -12.76 5.06 -35.70
C GLU A 463 -11.95 6.02 -34.81
N HIS A 464 -11.58 7.20 -35.29
CA HIS A 464 -10.80 8.20 -34.53
C HIS A 464 -11.45 8.62 -33.21
N ASN A 465 -12.78 8.72 -33.16
CA ASN A 465 -13.50 9.00 -31.92
C ASN A 465 -13.29 7.89 -30.87
N VAL A 466 -13.40 6.63 -31.29
CA VAL A 466 -13.15 5.47 -30.43
C VAL A 466 -11.69 5.43 -29.98
N ALA A 467 -10.75 5.73 -30.90
CA ALA A 467 -9.33 5.82 -30.60
C ALA A 467 -9.05 6.88 -29.53
N PHE A 468 -9.71 8.04 -29.62
CA PHE A 468 -9.56 9.14 -28.66
C PHE A 468 -10.11 8.80 -27.28
N GLU A 469 -11.28 8.15 -27.18
CA GLU A 469 -11.83 7.70 -25.89
C GLU A 469 -10.86 6.80 -25.14
N TYR A 470 -10.27 5.81 -25.84
CA TYR A 470 -9.26 4.93 -25.26
C TYR A 470 -7.96 5.68 -24.91
N ALA A 471 -7.53 6.64 -25.75
CA ALA A 471 -6.35 7.46 -25.47
C ALA A 471 -6.53 8.31 -24.21
N GLN A 472 -7.71 8.94 -24.07
CA GLN A 472 -8.07 9.78 -22.93
C GLN A 472 -8.10 8.97 -21.64
N ARG A 473 -8.68 7.76 -21.69
CA ARG A 473 -8.69 6.84 -20.57
C ARG A 473 -7.27 6.42 -20.17
N ALA A 474 -6.42 6.04 -21.13
CA ALA A 474 -5.03 5.70 -20.88
C ALA A 474 -4.26 6.88 -20.25
N PHE A 475 -4.45 8.10 -20.77
CA PHE A 475 -3.84 9.32 -20.28
C PHE A 475 -4.23 9.63 -18.83
N ASN A 476 -5.52 9.56 -18.50
CA ASN A 476 -6.02 9.85 -17.16
C ASN A 476 -5.44 8.90 -16.10
N ILE A 477 -5.42 7.60 -16.38
CA ILE A 477 -4.83 6.60 -15.49
C ILE A 477 -3.32 6.82 -15.38
N CYS A 478 -2.65 7.06 -16.52
CA CYS A 478 -1.21 7.30 -16.56
C CYS A 478 -0.80 8.49 -15.70
N ARG A 479 -1.50 9.63 -15.81
CA ARG A 479 -1.22 10.85 -15.05
C ARG A 479 -1.35 10.64 -13.55
N GLN A 480 -2.24 9.75 -13.11
CA GLN A 480 -2.48 9.47 -11.70
C GLN A 480 -1.51 8.42 -11.12
N LYS A 481 -1.06 7.45 -11.92
CA LYS A 481 -0.41 6.22 -11.41
C LYS A 481 1.00 5.94 -11.92
N LEU A 482 1.42 6.55 -13.03
CA LEU A 482 2.74 6.30 -13.62
C LEU A 482 3.67 7.50 -13.42
N HIS A 483 4.95 7.21 -13.20
CA HIS A 483 5.95 8.26 -13.13
C HIS A 483 6.12 8.93 -14.51
N PRO A 484 6.12 10.28 -14.61
CA PRO A 484 6.12 10.99 -15.91
C PRO A 484 7.30 10.63 -16.83
N ASN A 485 8.44 10.30 -16.24
CA ASN A 485 9.65 9.92 -16.99
C ASN A 485 9.64 8.48 -17.52
N HIS A 486 8.68 7.65 -17.11
CA HIS A 486 8.57 6.28 -17.60
C HIS A 486 8.29 6.28 -19.11
N ILE A 487 8.99 5.43 -19.89
CA ILE A 487 8.90 5.43 -21.37
C ILE A 487 7.47 5.25 -21.88
N ARG A 488 6.70 4.34 -21.26
CA ARG A 488 5.28 4.14 -21.59
C ARG A 488 4.42 5.35 -21.25
N SER A 489 4.75 6.10 -20.18
CA SER A 489 4.05 7.34 -19.83
C SER A 489 4.23 8.38 -20.93
N LYS A 490 5.47 8.57 -21.37
CA LYS A 490 5.78 9.52 -22.46
C LYS A 490 5.03 9.17 -23.74
N ARG A 491 5.01 7.88 -24.13
CA ARG A 491 4.29 7.41 -25.32
C ARG A 491 2.78 7.63 -25.24
N ILE A 492 2.16 7.33 -24.10
CA ILE A 492 0.72 7.55 -23.88
C ILE A 492 0.38 9.04 -23.98
N VAL A 493 1.16 9.90 -23.32
CA VAL A 493 0.94 11.35 -23.34
C VAL A 493 1.11 11.91 -24.76
N GLN A 494 2.18 11.55 -25.45
CA GLN A 494 2.44 11.98 -26.83
C GLN A 494 1.31 11.56 -27.79
N HIS A 495 0.83 10.32 -27.67
CA HIS A 495 -0.26 9.81 -28.50
C HIS A 495 -1.58 10.51 -28.23
N PHE A 496 -1.93 10.73 -26.96
CA PHE A 496 -3.12 11.47 -26.58
C PHE A 496 -3.08 12.92 -27.10
N GLU A 497 -1.95 13.61 -26.95
CA GLU A 497 -1.76 14.96 -27.48
C GLU A 497 -1.88 15.01 -29.01
N HIS A 498 -1.38 13.99 -29.71
CA HIS A 498 -1.46 13.91 -31.16
C HIS A 498 -2.93 13.79 -31.62
N LEU A 499 -3.68 12.82 -31.09
CA LEU A 499 -5.10 12.63 -31.42
C LEU A 499 -5.95 13.84 -31.02
N SER A 500 -5.64 14.48 -29.88
CA SER A 500 -6.35 15.69 -29.46
C SER A 500 -6.17 16.85 -30.42
N ARG A 501 -5.02 16.97 -31.09
CA ARG A 501 -4.82 18.02 -32.11
C ARG A 501 -5.56 17.71 -33.40
N GLN A 502 -5.66 16.44 -33.79
CA GLN A 502 -6.37 16.02 -35.00
C GLN A 502 -7.90 16.20 -34.89
N LEU A 503 -8.46 16.11 -33.69
CA LEU A 503 -9.91 16.29 -33.46
C LEU A 503 -10.32 17.75 -33.19
N ASN A 504 -9.38 18.60 -32.76
CA ASN A 504 -9.63 20.00 -32.41
C ASN A 504 -9.15 21.01 -33.48
N GLY A 505 -8.47 20.54 -34.52
CA GLY A 505 -8.02 21.33 -35.67
C GLY A 505 -8.74 20.88 -36.92
#